data_AF-G5GFE5-F1
#
_entry.id   AF-G5GFE5-F1
#
_cell.length_a   1.000
_cell.length_b   1.000
_cell.length_c   1.000
_cell.angle_alpha   90.00
_cell.angle_beta   90.00
_cell.angle_gamma   90.00
#
_symmetry.space_group_name_H-M   'P 1'
#
loop_
_entity.id
_entity.type
_entity.pdbx_description
1 polymer ?
#
loop_
_entity_poly.entity_id
_entity_poly.type
_entity_poly.pdbx_seq_one_letter_code
_entity_poly.pdbx_strand_id
1 'polypeptide(L)' 'MEKEFYLYVNGQKVKVSEDIYKVYWREKEHEKYLEQVDRKNHLLFFSSFVVVKHFCNTCD' A
#
# COMPACT_ATOMS: atom_id res chain seq x y z
N MET A 1 33.63 0.16 -1.08
CA MET A 1 32.76 -0.96 -0.65
C MET A 1 31.56 -0.97 -1.55
N GLU A 2 31.45 -1.96 -2.42
CA GLU A 2 30.27 -2.12 -3.28
C GLU A 2 29.12 -2.64 -2.43
N LYS A 3 28.08 -1.82 -2.25
CA LYS A 3 26.86 -2.24 -1.56
C LYS A 3 25.98 -2.98 -2.57
N GLU A 4 25.60 -4.19 -2.25
CA GLU A 4 24.65 -4.95 -3.05
C GLU A 4 23.22 -4.73 -2.53
N PHE A 5 22.31 -4.36 -3.43
CA PHE A 5 20.91 -4.10 -3.09
C PHE A 5 20.02 -5.23 -3.59
N TYR A 6 19.00 -5.57 -2.81
CA TYR A 6 18.08 -6.67 -3.11
C TYR A 6 16.64 -6.27 -2.81
N LEU A 7 15.71 -6.72 -3.66
CA LEU A 7 14.27 -6.60 -3.45
C LEU A 7 13.63 -7.99 -3.46
N TYR A 8 12.53 -8.14 -2.72
CA TYR A 8 11.72 -9.36 -2.75
C TYR A 8 10.49 -9.11 -3.62
N VAL A 9 10.37 -9.84 -4.73
CA VAL A 9 9.23 -9.77 -5.64
C VAL A 9 8.59 -11.15 -5.66
N ASN A 10 7.33 -11.25 -5.25
CA ASN A 10 6.59 -12.52 -5.15
C ASN A 10 7.34 -13.60 -4.35
N GLY A 11 8.04 -13.18 -3.28
CA GLY A 11 8.84 -14.07 -2.43
C GLY A 11 10.22 -14.44 -2.98
N GLN A 12 10.59 -14.00 -4.17
CA GLN A 12 11.92 -14.23 -4.76
C GLN A 12 12.85 -13.04 -4.50
N LYS A 13 14.10 -13.33 -4.14
CA LYS A 13 15.15 -12.33 -3.92
C LYS A 13 15.81 -11.95 -5.25
N VAL A 14 15.64 -10.69 -5.67
CA VAL A 14 16.19 -10.15 -6.92
C VAL A 14 17.26 -9.11 -6.60
N LYS A 15 18.44 -9.22 -7.21
CA LYS A 15 19.51 -8.23 -7.11
C LYS A 15 19.15 -7.01 -7.98
N VAL A 16 19.27 -5.81 -7.42
CA VAL A 16 18.91 -4.56 -8.09
C VAL A 16 20.04 -3.55 -8.02
N SER A 17 20.00 -2.55 -8.90
CA SER A 17 20.88 -1.39 -8.81
C SER A 17 20.45 -0.47 -7.67
N GLU A 18 21.37 0.37 -7.21
CA GLU A 18 21.11 1.35 -6.14
C GLU A 18 19.99 2.33 -6.51
N ASP A 19 19.92 2.75 -7.78
CA ASP A 19 18.90 3.69 -8.25
C ASP A 19 17.50 3.10 -8.15
N ILE A 20 17.33 1.83 -8.55
CA ILE A 20 16.06 1.10 -8.42
C ILE A 20 15.67 0.97 -6.95
N TYR A 21 16.64 0.65 -6.08
CA TYR A 21 16.39 0.53 -4.65
C TYR A 21 15.93 1.84 -4.02
N LYS A 22 16.56 2.97 -4.38
CA LYS A 22 16.17 4.31 -3.90
C LYS A 22 14.76 4.70 -4.33
N VAL A 23 14.41 4.44 -5.59
CA VAL A 23 13.06 4.72 -6.11
C VAL A 23 12.03 3.86 -5.38
N TYR A 24 12.26 2.54 -5.29
CA TYR A 24 11.37 1.64 -4.57
C TYR A 24 11.13 2.10 -3.12
N TRP A 25 12.19 2.51 -2.42
CA TRP A 25 12.07 2.95 -1.04
C TRP A 25 11.25 4.23 -0.90
N ARG A 26 11.45 5.20 -1.80
CA ARG A 26 10.67 6.45 -1.81
C ARG A 26 9.19 6.19 -2.03
N GLU A 27 8.84 5.34 -2.99
CA GLU A 27 7.44 4.97 -3.26
C GLU A 27 6.81 4.29 -2.04
N LYS A 28 7.55 3.36 -1.41
CA LYS A 28 7.07 2.64 -0.23
C LYS A 28 6.89 3.56 0.99
N GLU A 29 7.72 4.59 1.15
CA GLU A 29 7.48 5.63 2.17
C GLU A 29 6.28 6.52 1.84
N HIS A 30 6.07 6.81 0.55
CA HIS A 30 4.93 7.60 0.10
C HIS A 30 3.60 6.87 0.36
N GLU A 31 3.49 5.58 0.05
CA GLU A 31 2.31 4.77 0.38
C GLU A 31 2.00 4.77 1.88
N LYS A 32 3.03 4.59 2.73
CA LYS A 32 2.86 4.66 4.19
C LYS A 32 2.36 6.01 4.67
N TYR A 33 2.83 7.09 4.05
CA TYR A 33 2.35 8.43 4.37
C TYR A 33 0.86 8.56 4.02
N LEU A 34 0.45 8.10 2.84
CA LEU A 34 -0.96 8.10 2.42
C LEU A 34 -1.83 7.28 3.38
N GLU A 35 -1.40 6.08 3.77
CA GLU A 35 -2.12 5.28 4.77
C GLU A 35 -2.31 6.00 6.11
N GLN A 36 -1.30 6.77 6.55
CA GLN A 36 -1.42 7.57 7.78
C GLN A 36 -2.38 8.74 7.61
N VAL A 37 -2.36 9.40 6.46
CA VAL A 37 -3.28 10.50 6.13
C VAL A 37 -4.72 9.98 6.08
N ASP A 38 -4.95 8.83 5.43
CA ASP A 38 -6.27 8.20 5.35
C ASP A 38 -6.81 7.83 6.73
N ARG A 39 -5.96 7.23 7.59
CA ARG A 39 -6.32 6.91 8.98
C ARG A 39 -6.68 8.14 9.80
N LYS A 40 -5.92 9.24 9.66
CA LYS A 40 -6.19 10.50 10.37
C LYS A 40 -7.47 11.17 9.89
N ASN A 41 -7.77 11.08 8.60
CA ASN A 41 -8.95 11.69 8.02
C ASN A 41 -10.24 10.86 8.22
N HIS A 42 -10.15 9.69 8.87
CA HIS A 42 -11.27 8.74 9.03
C HIS A 42 -12.01 8.46 7.71
N LEU A 43 -11.29 8.50 6.59
CA LEU A 43 -11.85 8.18 5.29
C LEU A 43 -12.10 6.67 5.28
N LEU A 44 -13.37 6.29 5.33
CA LEU A 44 -13.79 4.92 5.08
C LEU A 44 -13.30 4.51 3.69
N PHE A 45 -12.68 3.33 3.59
CA PHE A 45 -12.36 2.74 2.30
C PHE A 45 -13.62 2.75 1.42
N PHE A 46 -13.49 3.02 0.12
CA PHE A 46 -14.62 2.98 -0.82
C PHE A 46 -15.41 1.65 -0.76
N SER A 47 -14.80 0.57 -0.28
CA SER A 47 -15.44 -0.72 -0.03
C SER A 47 -16.46 -0.72 1.12
N SER A 48 -16.37 0.19 2.09
CA SER A 48 -17.31 0.32 3.21
C SER A 48 -18.72 0.72 2.76
N PHE A 49 -18.84 1.41 1.62
CA PHE A 49 -20.13 1.85 1.07
C PHE A 49 -20.96 0.69 0.49
N VAL A 50 -20.32 -0.43 0.15
CA VAL A 50 -20.99 -1.61 -0.44
C VAL A 50 -21.73 -2.41 0.63
N VAL A 51 -21.21 -2.46 1.87
CA VAL A 51 -21.84 -3.20 2.98
C VAL A 51 -23.18 -2.58 3.40
N VAL A 52 -23.30 -1.25 3.38
CA VAL A 52 -24.55 -0.56 3.77
C VAL A 52 -25.67 -0.79 2.74
N LYS A 53 -25.33 -0.88 1.45
CA LYS A 53 -26.32 -1.09 0.40
C LYS A 53 -26.90 -2.50 0.40
N HIS A 54 -26.18 -3.49 0.92
CA HIS A 54 -26.67 -4.87 1.04
C HIS A 54 -27.66 -5.06 2.21
N PHE A 55 -27.60 -4.21 3.25
CA PHE A 55 -28.48 -4.29 4.42
C PHE A 55 -29.82 -3.56 4.24
N CYS A 56 -29.99 -2.72 3.22
CA CYS A 56 -31.24 -1.99 2.97
C CYS A 56 -32.30 -2.80 2.20
N ASN A 57 -32.02 -4.08 1.89
CA ASN A 57 -32.97 -4.98 1.21
C ASN A 57 -33.74 -5.91 2.18
N THR A 58 -33.62 -5.71 3.48
CA THR A 58 -34.43 -6.39 4.51
C THR A 58 -35.11 -5.33 5.37
N CYS A 59 -35.99 -4.56 4.74
CA CYS A 59 -37.08 -3.87 5.41
C CYS A 59 -38.37 -4.54 4.91
N ASP A 60 -38.73 -5.64 5.56
CA ASP A 60 -40.12 -6.09 5.73
C ASP A 60 -40.56 -5.66 7.13
#